data_AF-A0A4P7XIR7-F1
#
_entry.id   AF-A0A4P7XIR7-F1
#
_cell.length_a   1.000
_cell.length_b   1.000
_cell.length_c   1.000
_cell.angle_alpha   90.00
_cell.angle_beta   90.00
_cell.angle_gamma   90.00
#
_symmetry.space_group_name_H-M   'P 1'
#
loop_
_entity.id
_entity.type
_entity.pdbx_description
1 polymer ?
#
loop_
_entity_poly.entity_id
_entity_poly.type
_entity_poly.pdbx_seq_one_letter_code
_entity_poly.pdbx_strand_id
1 'polypeptide(L)'
;MTNAALKEKSLEHMLARELRALDEQTEQDTDTEFYLAIEQLLSEHGLSAQQAAEILVVAHPDAGTDRTRPLTPLKVFRNPYTREVVKSRGFNHQTLNEWRKRHGRLTVQTWRIK
;
A
#
# COMPACT_ATOMS: atom_id res chain seq x y z
N MET A 1 -38.14 11.28 -3.52
CA MET A 1 -36.91 12.06 -3.76
C MET A 1 -36.86 12.40 -5.23
N THR A 2 -36.65 13.67 -5.57
CA THR A 2 -36.87 14.23 -6.91
C THR A 2 -35.85 13.74 -7.92
N ASN A 3 -36.28 13.49 -9.17
CA ASN A 3 -35.43 13.07 -10.29
C ASN A 3 -34.20 13.98 -10.52
N ALA A 4 -34.31 15.26 -10.14
CA ALA A 4 -33.23 16.23 -10.22
C ALA A 4 -32.01 15.85 -9.34
N ALA A 5 -32.23 15.40 -8.10
CA ALA A 5 -31.15 15.02 -7.18
C ALA A 5 -30.41 13.75 -7.63
N LEU A 6 -31.12 12.82 -8.29
CA LEU A 6 -30.51 11.63 -8.90
C LEU A 6 -29.65 11.99 -10.11
N LYS A 7 -30.08 12.97 -10.91
CA LYS A 7 -29.36 13.45 -12.08
C LYS A 7 -28.09 14.23 -11.69
N GLU A 8 -28.18 15.05 -10.67
CA GLU A 8 -27.03 15.77 -10.08
C GLU A 8 -25.98 14.80 -9.54
N LYS A 9 -26.39 13.84 -8.71
CA LYS A 9 -25.47 12.81 -8.19
C LYS A 9 -24.83 11.96 -9.30
N SER A 10 -25.57 11.68 -10.38
CA SER A 10 -25.01 10.97 -11.54
C SER A 10 -23.96 11.80 -12.28
N LEU A 11 -24.16 13.12 -12.40
CA LEU A 11 -23.20 14.04 -13.02
C LEU A 11 -21.94 14.15 -12.16
N GLU A 12 -22.09 14.31 -10.84
CA GLU A 12 -20.96 14.32 -9.90
C GLU A 12 -20.12 13.05 -9.99
N HIS A 13 -20.77 11.88 -10.06
CA HIS A 13 -20.05 10.61 -10.22
C HIS A 13 -19.30 10.50 -11.55
N MET A 14 -19.85 11.03 -12.64
CA MET A 14 -19.14 11.04 -13.93
C MET A 14 -17.93 11.98 -13.91
N LEU A 15 -18.11 13.21 -13.39
CA LEU A 15 -17.02 14.17 -13.25
C LEU A 15 -15.91 13.64 -12.33
N ALA A 16 -16.28 13.04 -11.18
CA ALA A 16 -15.30 12.45 -10.27
C ALA A 16 -14.55 11.27 -10.88
N ARG A 17 -15.19 10.51 -11.78
CA ARG A 17 -14.53 9.42 -12.52
C ARG A 17 -13.57 9.96 -13.56
N GLU A 18 -13.94 11.01 -14.27
CA GLU A 18 -13.10 11.65 -15.30
C GLU A 18 -11.87 12.31 -14.68
N LEU A 19 -12.03 13.02 -13.56
CA LEU A 19 -10.90 13.57 -12.81
C LEU A 19 -9.92 12.49 -12.34
N ARG A 20 -10.41 11.37 -11.79
CA ARG A 20 -9.54 10.25 -11.41
C ARG A 20 -8.79 9.64 -12.59
N ALA A 21 -9.45 9.50 -13.73
CA ALA A 21 -8.82 8.96 -14.93
C ALA A 21 -7.71 9.89 -15.44
N LEU A 22 -7.90 11.21 -15.36
CA LEU A 22 -6.87 12.19 -15.70
C LEU A 22 -5.71 12.16 -14.70
N ASP A 23 -5.99 12.10 -13.39
CA ASP A 23 -4.94 11.97 -12.36
C ASP A 23 -4.10 10.71 -12.61
N GLU A 24 -4.74 9.55 -12.81
CA GLU A 24 -4.06 8.28 -13.12
C GLU A 24 -3.22 8.37 -14.41
N GLN A 25 -3.70 9.07 -15.44
CA GLN A 25 -2.93 9.30 -16.66
C GLN A 25 -1.71 10.19 -16.42
N THR A 26 -1.87 11.29 -15.66
CA THR A 26 -0.73 12.17 -15.34
C THR A 26 0.34 11.44 -14.53
N GLU A 27 -0.05 10.57 -13.59
CA GLU A 27 0.92 9.75 -12.85
C GLU A 27 1.66 8.76 -13.78
N GLN A 28 0.94 8.10 -14.70
CA GLN A 28 1.53 7.19 -15.68
C GLN A 28 2.50 7.89 -16.65
N ASP A 29 2.18 9.11 -17.06
CA ASP A 29 3.03 9.91 -17.92
C ASP A 29 4.31 10.30 -17.18
N THR A 30 4.23 10.70 -15.91
CA THR A 30 5.44 11.05 -15.12
C THR A 30 6.38 9.87 -14.90
N ASP A 31 5.84 8.68 -14.65
CA ASP A 31 6.67 7.47 -14.53
C ASP A 31 7.37 7.16 -15.86
N THR A 32 6.66 7.28 -16.97
CA THR A 32 7.21 7.03 -18.31
C THR A 32 8.33 8.02 -18.66
N GLU A 33 8.11 9.31 -18.41
CA GLU A 33 9.13 10.36 -18.60
C GLU A 33 10.39 10.08 -17.78
N PHE A 34 10.23 9.62 -16.53
CA PHE A 34 11.34 9.28 -15.67
C PHE A 34 12.14 8.08 -16.21
N TYR A 35 11.48 7.01 -16.67
CA TYR A 35 12.15 5.87 -17.28
C TYR A 35 12.96 6.27 -18.52
N LEU A 36 12.39 7.10 -19.39
CA LEU A 36 13.06 7.59 -20.60
C LEU A 36 14.28 8.47 -20.24
N ALA A 37 14.15 9.33 -19.23
CA ALA A 37 15.27 10.15 -18.76
C ALA A 37 16.44 9.30 -18.22
N ILE A 38 16.14 8.22 -17.48
CA ILE A 38 17.17 7.28 -17.04
C ILE A 38 17.81 6.58 -18.24
N GLU A 39 17.02 6.05 -19.17
CA GLU A 39 17.54 5.34 -20.34
C GLU A 39 18.45 6.24 -21.18
N GLN A 40 18.05 7.51 -21.39
CA GLN A 40 18.88 8.50 -22.06
C GLN A 40 20.20 8.74 -21.31
N LEU A 41 20.15 8.96 -19.99
CA LEU A 41 21.34 9.18 -19.17
C LEU A 41 22.30 7.98 -19.22
N LEU A 42 21.75 6.76 -19.17
CA LEU A 42 22.52 5.53 -19.28
C LEU A 42 23.20 5.39 -20.64
N SER A 43 22.48 5.73 -21.71
CA SER A 43 22.98 5.72 -23.08
C SER A 43 24.11 6.74 -23.28
N GLU A 44 23.95 7.96 -22.78
CA GLU A 44 24.97 9.03 -22.85
C GLU A 44 26.29 8.62 -22.20
N HIS A 45 26.24 7.88 -21.09
CA HIS A 45 27.41 7.39 -20.37
C HIS A 45 27.88 5.99 -20.80
N GLY A 46 27.21 5.36 -21.77
CA GLY A 46 27.51 4.00 -22.21
C GLY A 46 27.39 2.95 -21.09
N LEU A 47 26.56 3.24 -20.08
CA LEU A 47 26.36 2.40 -18.91
C LEU A 47 25.18 1.46 -19.13
N SER A 48 25.34 0.21 -18.75
CA SER A 48 24.20 -0.72 -18.64
C SER A 48 23.41 -0.43 -17.36
N ALA A 49 22.12 -0.78 -17.35
CA ALA A 49 21.28 -0.68 -16.15
C ALA A 49 21.86 -1.42 -14.93
N GLN A 50 22.58 -2.54 -15.17
CA GLN A 50 23.29 -3.28 -14.13
C GLN A 50 24.44 -2.47 -13.52
N GLN A 51 25.26 -1.83 -14.36
CA GLN A 51 26.36 -0.98 -13.89
C GLN A 51 25.85 0.25 -13.13
N ALA A 52 24.73 0.84 -13.56
CA ALA A 52 24.11 1.93 -12.82
C ALA A 52 23.58 1.50 -11.44
N ALA A 53 22.99 0.31 -11.35
CA ALA A 53 22.58 -0.26 -10.07
C ALA A 53 23.80 -0.52 -9.16
N GLU A 54 24.91 -1.02 -9.69
CA GLU A 54 26.16 -1.20 -8.94
C GLU A 54 26.72 0.14 -8.42
N ILE A 55 26.74 1.18 -9.26
CA ILE A 55 27.18 2.53 -8.87
C ILE A 55 26.29 3.08 -7.76
N LEU A 56 24.96 2.92 -7.86
CA LEU A 56 24.03 3.37 -6.82
C LEU A 56 24.23 2.64 -5.49
N VAL A 57 24.50 1.32 -5.53
CA VAL A 57 24.80 0.53 -4.33
C VAL A 57 26.13 0.96 -3.70
N VAL A 58 27.14 1.29 -4.50
CA VAL A 58 28.44 1.76 -3.99
C VAL A 58 28.35 3.21 -3.47
N ALA A 59 27.61 4.09 -4.15
CA ALA A 59 27.42 5.49 -3.75
C ALA A 59 26.55 5.63 -2.50
N HIS A 60 25.58 4.72 -2.33
CA HIS A 60 24.71 4.64 -1.18
C HIS A 60 24.72 3.23 -0.60
N PRO A 61 25.76 2.86 0.18
CA PRO A 61 25.85 1.54 0.80
C PRO A 61 24.67 1.25 1.76
N ASP A 62 24.01 2.30 2.27
CA ASP A 62 22.83 2.21 3.12
C ASP A 62 21.50 2.06 2.35
N ALA A 63 21.47 2.27 1.02
CA ALA A 63 20.26 2.16 0.21
C ALA A 63 19.79 0.70 0.02
N GLY A 64 20.59 -0.28 0.42
CA GLY A 64 20.29 -1.71 0.33
C GLY A 64 20.39 -2.48 1.64
N THR A 65 20.68 -1.81 2.77
CA THR A 65 20.84 -2.47 4.07
C THR A 65 19.68 -2.22 5.01
N ASP A 66 18.45 -2.20 4.51
CA ASP A 66 17.40 -2.79 5.35
C ASP A 66 17.62 -4.30 5.29
N ARG A 67 18.53 -4.79 6.15
CA ARG A 67 18.50 -6.17 6.62
C ARG A 67 17.12 -6.35 7.21
N THR A 68 16.17 -6.66 6.34
CA THR A 68 14.77 -6.87 6.62
C THR A 68 14.75 -7.92 7.70
N ARG A 69 14.66 -7.48 8.97
CA ARG A 69 14.32 -8.38 10.05
C ARG A 69 13.06 -9.07 9.55
N PRO A 70 13.00 -10.41 9.53
CA PRO A 70 11.86 -11.12 8.98
C PRO A 70 10.58 -10.49 9.51
N LEU A 71 9.86 -9.78 8.63
CA LEU A 71 8.71 -9.00 9.06
C LEU A 71 7.71 -10.01 9.60
N THR A 72 7.34 -9.89 10.89
CA THR A 72 6.40 -10.84 11.48
C THR A 72 5.13 -10.89 10.64
N PRO A 73 4.66 -12.09 10.24
CA PRO A 73 3.55 -12.21 9.32
C PRO A 73 2.31 -11.51 9.88
N LEU A 74 1.60 -10.81 9.01
CA LEU A 74 0.37 -10.11 9.36
C LEU A 74 -0.69 -11.13 9.80
N LYS A 75 -1.19 -11.01 11.02
CA LYS A 75 -2.27 -11.85 11.56
C LYS A 75 -3.57 -11.07 11.46
N VAL A 76 -4.58 -11.66 10.83
CA VAL A 76 -5.92 -11.06 10.74
C VAL A 76 -6.84 -11.74 11.74
N PHE A 77 -7.57 -10.97 12.53
CA PHE A 77 -8.54 -11.46 13.51
C PHE A 77 -9.91 -10.86 13.21
N ARG A 78 -10.97 -11.66 13.32
CA ARG A 78 -12.34 -11.18 13.15
C ARG A 78 -13.18 -11.50 14.38
N ASN A 79 -13.69 -10.48 15.03
CA ASN A 79 -14.56 -10.64 16.18
C ASN A 79 -15.97 -11.09 15.73
N PRO A 80 -16.50 -12.22 16.20
CA PRO A 80 -17.84 -12.70 15.83
C PRO A 80 -18.98 -11.84 16.38
N TYR A 81 -18.74 -11.10 17.46
CA TYR A 81 -19.76 -10.28 18.14
C TYR A 81 -19.89 -8.89 17.52
N THR A 82 -18.77 -8.22 17.24
CA THR A 82 -18.76 -6.85 16.68
C THR A 82 -18.59 -6.82 15.16
N ARG A 83 -18.24 -7.96 14.54
CA ARG A 83 -17.84 -8.08 13.12
C ARG A 83 -16.62 -7.24 12.74
N GLU A 84 -15.93 -6.65 13.71
CA GLU A 84 -14.69 -5.89 13.50
C GLU A 84 -13.55 -6.81 13.07
N VAL A 85 -12.71 -6.33 12.14
CA VAL A 85 -11.54 -7.04 11.62
C VAL A 85 -10.28 -6.26 11.98
N VAL A 86 -9.35 -6.91 12.67
CA VAL A 86 -8.10 -6.31 13.12
C VAL A 86 -6.92 -7.03 12.46
N LYS A 87 -6.02 -6.26 11.85
CA LYS A 87 -4.78 -6.74 11.25
C LYS A 87 -3.62 -6.36 12.18
N SER A 88 -2.89 -7.35 12.71
CA SER A 88 -1.78 -7.09 13.63
C SER A 88 -0.54 -7.91 13.29
N ARG A 89 0.63 -7.27 13.32
CA ARG A 89 1.94 -7.91 13.15
C ARG A 89 2.56 -8.35 14.49
N GLY A 90 1.85 -8.20 15.60
CA GLY A 90 2.39 -8.45 16.95
C GLY A 90 1.32 -8.72 18.01
N PHE A 91 1.75 -8.93 19.24
CA PHE A 91 0.83 -9.16 20.37
C PHE A 91 0.34 -7.85 21.01
N ASN A 92 1.03 -6.72 20.82
CA ASN A 92 0.66 -5.44 21.44
C ASN A 92 -0.23 -4.58 20.53
N HIS A 93 -1.47 -5.02 20.30
CA HIS A 93 -2.48 -4.25 19.57
C HIS A 93 -3.63 -3.90 20.52
N GLN A 94 -3.98 -2.62 20.63
CA GLN A 94 -4.96 -2.12 21.61
C GLN A 94 -6.30 -2.87 21.52
N THR A 95 -6.88 -2.97 20.33
CA THR A 95 -8.15 -3.69 20.11
C THR A 95 -8.06 -5.18 20.45
N LEU A 96 -6.95 -5.86 20.11
CA LEU A 96 -6.76 -7.27 20.48
C LEU A 96 -6.57 -7.42 22.00
N ASN A 97 -5.92 -6.46 22.66
CA ASN A 97 -5.78 -6.45 24.11
C ASN A 97 -7.15 -6.29 24.78
N GLU A 98 -8.02 -5.41 24.26
CA GLU A 98 -9.40 -5.24 24.74
C GLU A 98 -10.25 -6.48 24.54
N TRP A 99 -10.21 -7.09 23.35
CA TRP A 99 -10.91 -8.35 23.11
C TRP A 99 -10.42 -9.45 24.05
N ARG A 100 -9.10 -9.52 24.30
CA ARG A 100 -8.52 -10.51 25.24
C ARG A 100 -8.94 -10.25 26.68
N LYS A 101 -9.12 -8.99 27.09
CA LYS A 101 -9.69 -8.63 28.40
C LYS A 101 -11.17 -9.04 28.51
N ARG A 102 -11.95 -8.90 27.44
CA ARG A 102 -13.40 -9.20 27.44
C ARG A 102 -13.75 -10.69 27.25
N HIS A 103 -13.03 -11.39 26.39
CA HIS A 103 -13.38 -12.76 25.95
C HIS A 103 -12.31 -13.80 26.28
N GLY A 104 -11.17 -13.38 26.84
CA GLY A 104 -10.05 -14.26 27.17
C GLY A 104 -9.09 -14.49 25.99
N ARG A 105 -7.84 -14.85 26.31
CA ARG A 105 -6.75 -15.00 25.33
C ARG A 105 -6.99 -16.13 24.33
N LEU A 106 -7.44 -17.29 24.81
CA LEU A 106 -7.62 -18.48 23.99
C LEU A 106 -8.76 -18.30 22.99
N THR A 107 -9.87 -17.70 23.42
CA THR A 107 -11.02 -17.38 22.57
C THR A 107 -10.64 -16.43 21.44
N VAL A 108 -9.92 -15.35 21.73
CA VAL A 108 -9.48 -14.40 20.68
C VAL A 108 -8.49 -15.05 19.71
N GLN A 109 -7.73 -16.06 20.16
CA GLN A 109 -6.78 -16.77 19.29
C GLN A 109 -7.49 -17.63 18.23
N THR A 110 -8.68 -18.17 18.50
CA THR A 110 -9.47 -18.95 17.52
C THR A 110 -10.11 -18.07 16.45
N TRP A 111 -10.21 -16.75 16.69
CA TRP A 111 -10.77 -15.78 15.75
C TRP A 111 -9.78 -15.35 14.66
N ARG A 112 -8.56 -15.88 14.71
CA ARG A 112 -7.56 -15.63 13.68
C ARG A 112 -8.01 -16.26 12.36
N ILE A 113 -8.14 -15.43 11.34
CA ILE A 113 -8.34 -15.88 9.96
C ILE A 113 -6.97 -16.28 9.41
N LYS A 114 -6.91 -17.47 8.80
CA LYS A 114 -5.71 -17.93 8.08
C LYS A 114 -5.50 -17.15 6.80
#